data_AF-A0A6P8XDD4-F1
#
_entry.id   AF-A0A6P8XDD4-F1
#
_cell.length_a   1.000
_cell.length_b   1.000
_cell.length_c   1.000
_cell.angle_alpha   90.00
_cell.angle_beta   90.00
_cell.angle_gamma   90.00
#
_symmetry.space_group_name_H-M   'P 1'
#
loop_
_entity.id
_entity.type
_entity.pdbx_description
1 polymer ?
#
loop_
_entity_poly.entity_id
_entity_poly.type
_entity_poly.pdbx_seq_one_letter_code
_entity_poly.pdbx_strand_id
1 'polypeptide(L)' 'MMRYEGNEKLADETACAGVRADLKMCLLESECCRLDKKTPRQCLQDNSVPPECQVLRNTFYECKRSLLDNRQRFRGHKGY' A
#
# COMPACT_ATOMS: atom_id res chain seq x y z
N MET A 1 12.18 6.25 6.23
CA MET A 1 12.37 5.85 4.81
C MET A 1 13.09 4.50 4.85
N MET A 2 12.33 3.39 4.80
CA MET A 2 12.94 2.05 4.86
C MET A 2 13.65 1.77 3.54
N ARG A 3 14.92 1.40 3.65
CA ARG A 3 15.79 1.01 2.54
C ARG A 3 15.56 -0.47 2.28
N TYR A 4 15.02 -0.82 1.12
CA TYR A 4 15.16 -2.16 0.60
C TYR A 4 16.63 -2.33 0.17
N GLU A 5 17.48 -2.78 1.09
CA GLU A 5 18.84 -3.24 0.75
C GLU A 5 18.73 -4.65 0.19
N GLY A 6 18.53 -4.77 -1.12
CA GLY A 6 18.50 -6.07 -1.77
C GLY A 6 17.93 -6.00 -3.18
N ASN A 7 18.53 -6.74 -4.11
CA ASN A 7 18.16 -6.88 -5.51
C ASN A 7 16.84 -7.67 -5.69
N GLU A 8 15.80 -7.33 -4.93
CA GLU A 8 14.52 -8.03 -4.88
C GLU A 8 13.48 -7.25 -5.67
N LYS A 9 13.26 -7.64 -6.93
CA LYS A 9 12.21 -7.04 -7.75
C LYS A 9 10.85 -7.53 -7.29
N LEU A 10 9.90 -6.61 -7.10
CA LEU A 10 8.50 -6.93 -6.86
C LEU A 10 7.93 -7.74 -8.03
N ALA A 11 7.28 -8.87 -7.72
CA ALA A 11 6.63 -9.69 -8.74
C ALA A 11 5.46 -8.96 -9.44
N ASP A 12 4.84 -8.00 -8.74
CA ASP A 12 3.87 -7.08 -9.33
C ASP A 12 4.64 -5.90 -9.97
N GLU A 13 4.55 -5.71 -11.29
CA GLU A 13 5.12 -4.55 -12.01
C GLU A 13 4.07 -3.47 -12.34
N THR A 14 2.90 -3.53 -11.71
CA THR A 14 1.86 -2.51 -11.91
C THR A 14 2.28 -1.14 -11.37
N ALA A 15 1.73 -0.05 -11.91
CA ALA A 15 2.07 1.33 -11.54
C ALA A 15 1.93 1.67 -10.04
N CYS A 16 1.18 0.89 -9.26
CA CYS A 16 1.03 1.07 -7.80
C CYS A 16 1.67 -0.06 -6.98
N ALA A 17 2.56 -0.86 -7.57
CA ALA A 17 3.12 -2.05 -6.94
C ALA A 17 3.99 -1.71 -5.71
N GLY A 18 4.79 -0.63 -5.78
CA GLY A 18 5.62 -0.18 -4.66
C GLY A 18 4.78 0.12 -3.41
N VAL A 19 3.77 0.98 -3.55
CA VAL A 19 2.86 1.32 -2.44
C VAL A 19 2.10 0.07 -1.94
N ARG A 20 1.75 -0.85 -2.84
CA ARG A 20 1.10 -2.11 -2.45
C ARG A 20 2.02 -2.98 -1.59
N ALA A 21 3.31 -3.02 -1.91
CA ALA A 21 4.31 -3.76 -1.14
C ALA A 21 4.46 -3.17 0.26
N ASP A 22 4.63 -1.86 0.33
CA ASP A 22 4.79 -1.13 1.59
C ASP A 22 3.55 -1.28 2.48
N LEU A 23 2.35 -1.15 1.91
CA LEU A 23 1.10 -1.38 2.63
C LEU A 23 0.99 -2.82 3.14
N LYS A 24 1.38 -3.81 2.33
CA LYS A 24 1.34 -5.22 2.72
C LYS A 24 2.30 -5.49 3.88
N MET A 25 3.52 -4.97 3.83
CA MET A 25 4.50 -5.10 4.91
C MET A 25 4.00 -4.43 6.20
N CYS A 26 3.50 -3.21 6.10
CA CYS A 26 2.94 -2.49 7.25
C CYS A 26 1.80 -3.29 7.92
N LEU A 27 0.91 -3.89 7.12
CA LEU A 27 -0.18 -4.72 7.64
C LEU A 27 0.33 -6.01 8.30
N LEU A 28 1.37 -6.65 7.75
CA LEU A 28 1.95 -7.86 8.34
C LEU A 28 2.63 -7.59 9.69
N GLU A 29 3.23 -6.40 9.85
CA GLU A 29 3.83 -5.96 11.11
C GLU A 29 2.78 -5.53 12.14
N SER A 30 1.59 -5.14 11.68
CA SER A 30 0.52 -4.67 12.56
C SER A 30 -0.02 -5.74 13.51
N GLU A 31 -0.44 -5.29 14.70
CA GLU A 31 -0.98 -6.16 15.75
C GLU A 31 -2.20 -6.95 15.29
N CYS A 32 -3.04 -6.39 14.41
CA CYS A 32 -4.22 -7.08 13.89
C CYS A 32 -3.88 -8.35 13.08
N CYS A 33 -2.82 -8.33 12.26
CA CYS A 33 -2.40 -9.54 11.55
C CYS A 33 -1.61 -10.50 12.45
N ARG A 34 -0.80 -9.94 13.37
CA ARG A 34 0.13 -10.73 14.18
C ARG A 34 -0.53 -11.40 15.39
N LEU A 35 -1.42 -10.69 16.11
CA LEU A 35 -2.09 -11.16 17.31
C LEU A 35 -3.44 -11.79 16.98
N ASP A 36 -4.32 -11.05 16.30
CA ASP A 36 -5.69 -11.51 16.01
C ASP A 36 -5.74 -12.55 14.89
N LYS A 37 -4.62 -12.78 14.19
CA LYS A 37 -4.49 -13.68 13.02
C LYS A 37 -5.56 -13.40 11.95
N LYS A 38 -6.04 -12.16 11.89
CA LYS A 38 -7.01 -11.71 10.90
C LYS A 38 -6.31 -11.52 9.55
N THR A 39 -7.09 -11.61 8.48
CA THR A 39 -6.56 -11.28 7.17
C THR A 39 -6.31 -9.77 7.06
N PRO A 40 -5.30 -9.32 6.28
CA PRO A 40 -5.05 -7.88 6.09
C PRO A 40 -6.28 -7.10 5.59
N ARG A 41 -7.17 -7.77 4.82
CA ARG A 41 -8.44 -7.18 4.37
C ARG A 41 -9.42 -6.95 5.52
N GLN A 42 -9.52 -7.88 6.47
CA GLN A 42 -10.33 -7.69 7.68
C GLN A 42 -9.76 -6.58 8.56
N CYS A 43 -8.44 -6.54 8.75
CA CYS A 43 -7.79 -5.46 9.50
C CYS A 43 -8.07 -4.06 8.91
N LEU A 44 -8.12 -3.96 7.57
CA LEU A 44 -8.49 -2.71 6.89
C LEU A 44 -9.98 -2.37 6.99
N GLN A 45 -10.86 -3.36 7.15
CA GLN A 45 -12.30 -3.14 7.36
C GLN A 45 -12.59 -2.70 8.79
N ASP A 46 -11.94 -3.33 9.76
CA ASP A 46 -12.11 -3.04 11.20
C ASP A 46 -11.40 -1.74 11.61
N ASN A 47 -10.58 -1.16 10.72
CA ASN A 47 -9.72 0.02 10.98
C ASN A 47 -8.79 -0.14 12.21
N SER A 48 -8.52 -1.37 12.65
CA SER A 48 -7.64 -1.72 13.77
C SER A 48 -6.16 -1.72 13.38
N VAL A 49 -5.77 -0.78 12.53
CA VAL A 49 -4.42 -0.67 11.97
C VAL A 49 -3.76 0.65 12.36
N PRO A 50 -2.43 0.63 12.60
CA PRO A 50 -1.71 1.80 13.06
C PRO A 50 -1.79 2.94 12.02
N PRO A 51 -1.62 4.21 12.46
CA PRO A 51 -1.80 5.38 11.62
C PRO A 51 -0.88 5.39 10.40
N GLU A 52 0.32 4.82 10.52
CA GLU A 52 1.26 4.68 9.39
C GLU A 52 0.68 3.84 8.25
N CYS A 53 0.05 2.70 8.56
CA CYS A 53 -0.60 1.88 7.55
C CYS A 53 -1.85 2.55 6.96
N GLN A 54 -2.53 3.42 7.73
CA GLN A 54 -3.66 4.20 7.21
C GLN A 54 -3.21 5.24 6.18
N VAL A 55 -2.05 5.87 6.40
CA VAL A 55 -1.45 6.77 5.41
C VAL A 55 -1.11 6.00 4.13
N LEU A 56 -0.47 4.83 4.24
CA LEU A 56 -0.17 3.96 3.09
C LEU A 56 -1.43 3.46 2.36
N ARG A 57 -2.52 3.22 3.09
CA ARG A 57 -3.82 2.87 2.49
C ARG A 57 -4.35 4.04 1.64
N ASN A 58 -4.25 5.26 2.15
CA ASN A 58 -4.69 6.45 1.44
C ASN A 58 -3.85 6.71 0.19
N THR A 59 -2.52 6.58 0.29
CA THR A 59 -1.64 6.73 -0.88
C THR A 59 -1.90 5.65 -1.94
N PHE A 60 -2.15 4.40 -1.52
CA PHE A 60 -2.53 3.33 -2.45
C PHE A 60 -3.85 3.62 -3.17
N TYR A 61 -4.84 4.13 -2.44
CA TYR A 61 -6.12 4.55 -3.00
C TYR A 61 -5.96 5.71 -3.99
N GLU A 62 -5.16 6.72 -3.65
CA GLU A 62 -4.85 7.83 -4.55
C GLU A 62 -4.12 7.37 -5.81
N CYS A 63 -3.14 6.46 -5.68
CA CYS A 63 -2.43 5.89 -6.82
C CYS A 63 -3.41 5.20 -7.77
N LYS A 64 -4.26 4.31 -7.26
CA LYS A 64 -5.29 3.64 -8.08
C LYS A 64 -6.28 4.61 -8.70
N ARG A 65 -6.71 5.63 -7.95
CA ARG A 65 -7.62 6.66 -8.46
C ARG A 65 -6.97 7.46 -9.59
N SER A 66 -5.66 7.74 -9.49
CA SER A 66 -4.92 8.46 -10.53
C SER A 66 -4.77 7.67 -11.84
N LEU A 67 -4.90 6.34 -11.81
CA LEU A 67 -4.93 5.50 -13.02
C LEU A 67 -6.23 5.67 -13.81
N LEU A 68 -7.34 5.93 -13.11
CA LEU A 68 -8.66 6.13 -13.70
C LEU A 68 -8.94 7.61 -14.04
N ASP A 69 -8.21 8.53 -13.41
CA ASP A 69 -8.41 9.96 -13.63
C ASP A 69 -7.81 10.42 -14.97
N ASN A 70 -8.69 10.64 -15.95
CA ASN A 70 -8.32 11.14 -17.26
C ASN A 70 -7.57 12.49 -17.23
N ARG A 71 -7.74 13.31 -16.18
CA ARG A 71 -7.02 14.59 -16.02
C ARG A 71 -5.53 14.38 -15.76
N GLN A 72 -5.16 13.24 -15.18
CA GLN A 72 -3.78 12.88 -14.85
C GLN A 72 -3.02 12.27 -16.04
N ARG A 73 -3.70 11.97 -17.16
CA ARG A 73 -3.05 11.42 -18.38
C ARG A 73 -1.92 12.29 -18.90
N PHE A 74 -2.07 13.61 -18.86
CA PHE A 74 -1.05 14.55 -19.32
C PHE A 74 -0.01 14.92 -18.26
N ARG A 75 -0.34 14.71 -16.98
CA ARG A 75 0.51 15.10 -15.83
C ARG A 75 1.30 13.95 -15.25
N GLY A 76 1.04 12.73 -15.70
CA GLY A 76 1.55 11.51 -15.09
C GLY A 76 0.67 11.04 -13.93
N HIS A 77 0.71 9.74 -13.69
CA HIS A 77 0.05 9.13 -12.53
C HIS A 77 0.72 9.63 -11.24
N LYS A 78 -0.07 9.71 -10.16
CA LYS A 78 0.49 9.91 -8.82
C LYS A 78 1.17 8.60 -8.43
N GLY A 79 2.45 8.49 -8.78
CA GLY A 79 3.29 7.33 -8.50
C GLY A 79 4.18 7.56 -7.29
N TYR A 80 4.47 6.46 -6.61
CA TYR A 80 5.57 6.26 -5.68
C TYR A 80 6.73 5.63 -6.45
#